data_AF-A0A932JFL1-F1
#
_entry.id   AF-A0A932JFL1-F1
#
_cell.length_a   1.000
_cell.length_b   1.000
_cell.length_c   1.000
_cell.angle_alpha   90.00
_cell.angle_beta   90.00
_cell.angle_gamma   90.00
#
_symmetry.space_group_name_H-M   'P 1'
#
loop_
_entity.id
_entity.type
_entity.pdbx_description
1 polymer ?
#
loop_
_entity_poly.entity_id
_entity_poly.type
_entity_poly.pdbx_seq_one_letter_code
_entity_poly.pdbx_strand_id
1 'polypeptide(L)'
;VGRDIQRAYNVEPQCIVIMPILEGTDGVEKMSKSLGNYIGLTDTPQDMFGKTMSIPDSLIIGWFHYAANATMKEVTEIQERLASGELHPRTAKVELGVRIASLYHGEEAGRNAFEEFEKIFVKKDVPDVIEELTIESAQPILLVVDILVSSGLAPSKNEARRLIQGGGVSIDGEKVSDVSHSVDISSQRLFKVGKRKFLKISVR
;
A
#
# COMPACT_ATOMS: atom_id res chain seq x y z
N VAL A 1 41.16 20.42 -1.98
CA VAL A 1 41.00 21.81 -2.48
C VAL A 1 40.73 22.80 -1.35
N GLY A 2 39.54 22.85 -0.72
CA GLY A 2 39.23 23.88 0.31
C GLY A 2 40.20 23.92 1.49
N ARG A 3 40.55 22.76 2.05
CA ARG A 3 41.56 22.63 3.13
C ARG A 3 42.96 23.05 2.69
N ASP A 4 43.32 22.81 1.44
CA ASP A 4 44.64 23.16 0.91
C ASP A 4 44.78 24.68 0.78
N ILE A 5 43.69 25.36 0.40
CA ILE A 5 43.57 26.82 0.44
C ILE A 5 43.72 27.32 1.88
N GLN A 6 43.00 26.75 2.85
CA GLN A 6 43.11 27.16 4.26
C GLN A 6 44.56 27.09 4.76
N ARG A 7 45.28 26.00 4.46
CA ARG A 7 46.72 25.89 4.79
C ARG A 7 47.57 26.96 4.10
N ALA A 8 47.33 27.22 2.81
CA ALA A 8 48.06 28.24 2.06
C ALA A 8 47.89 29.67 2.63
N TYR A 9 46.77 29.93 3.31
CA TYR A 9 46.48 31.20 3.97
C TYR A 9 46.70 31.17 5.49
N ASN A 10 47.39 30.17 6.04
CA ASN A 10 47.63 29.99 7.48
C ASN A 10 46.33 29.99 8.35
N VAL A 11 45.22 29.51 7.78
CA VAL A 11 43.96 29.30 8.49
C VAL A 11 43.85 27.84 8.90
N GLU A 12 43.35 27.59 10.12
CA GLU A 12 43.12 26.24 10.62
C GLU A 12 42.16 25.45 9.70
N PRO A 13 42.55 24.26 9.19
CA PRO A 13 41.70 23.51 8.26
C PRO A 13 40.46 22.88 8.92
N GLN A 14 39.30 23.03 8.28
CA GLN A 14 38.04 22.46 8.77
C GLN A 14 38.04 20.92 8.81
N CYS A 15 37.48 20.33 9.86
CA CYS A 15 37.20 18.90 9.93
C CYS A 15 36.20 18.47 8.84
N ILE A 16 36.37 17.26 8.32
CA ILE A 16 35.48 16.67 7.30
C ILE A 16 34.74 15.50 7.94
N VAL A 17 33.41 15.51 7.77
CA VAL A 17 32.56 14.36 8.02
C VAL A 17 31.93 13.98 6.69
N ILE A 18 32.05 12.71 6.30
CA ILE A 18 31.41 12.16 5.11
C ILE A 18 30.32 11.19 5.54
N MET A 19 29.23 11.14 4.78
CA MET A 19 28.12 10.21 4.99
C MET A 19 27.99 9.30 3.75
N PRO A 20 27.41 8.10 3.92
CA PRO A 20 27.07 7.24 2.79
C PRO A 20 26.14 7.94 1.81
N ILE A 21 26.22 7.53 0.54
CA ILE A 21 25.29 7.97 -0.49
C ILE A 21 24.10 7.01 -0.47
N LEU A 22 22.89 7.56 -0.41
CA LEU A 22 21.66 6.78 -0.46
C LEU A 22 21.32 6.41 -1.91
N GLU A 23 21.03 5.14 -2.15
CA GLU A 23 20.49 4.65 -3.41
C GLU A 23 19.08 5.20 -3.66
N GLY A 24 18.77 5.45 -4.93
CA GLY A 24 17.48 5.97 -5.35
C GLY A 24 16.35 4.94 -5.26
N THR A 25 15.18 5.31 -5.76
CA THR A 25 14.00 4.42 -5.78
C THR A 25 14.18 3.18 -6.65
N ASP A 26 15.18 3.16 -7.51
CA ASP A 26 15.59 2.02 -8.35
C ASP A 26 16.45 0.99 -7.59
N GLY A 27 17.06 1.38 -6.47
CA GLY A 27 17.90 0.52 -5.63
C GLY A 27 19.27 0.15 -6.18
N VAL A 28 19.72 0.84 -7.23
CA VAL A 28 21.02 0.56 -7.87
C VAL A 28 21.86 1.83 -7.94
N GLU A 29 21.35 2.86 -8.60
CA GLU A 29 22.08 4.11 -8.75
C GLU A 29 21.89 5.01 -7.53
N LYS A 30 22.84 5.92 -7.34
CA LYS A 30 22.66 7.00 -6.37
C LYS A 30 21.38 7.77 -6.66
N MET A 31 20.70 8.21 -5.61
CA MET A 31 19.52 9.05 -5.76
C MET A 31 19.86 10.33 -6.54
N SER A 32 19.18 10.56 -7.66
CA SER A 32 19.43 11.71 -8.53
C SER A 32 18.18 12.18 -9.27
N LYS A 33 18.02 13.50 -9.34
CA LYS A 33 16.99 14.14 -10.18
C LYS A 33 17.14 13.81 -11.66
N SER A 34 18.38 13.71 -12.16
CA SER A 34 18.65 13.42 -13.57
C SER A 34 18.27 12.00 -13.98
N LEU A 35 18.31 11.05 -13.04
CA LEU A 35 17.96 9.65 -13.25
C LEU A 35 16.48 9.38 -12.98
N GLY A 36 15.77 10.34 -12.39
CA GLY A 36 14.35 10.18 -12.02
C GLY A 36 14.11 9.23 -10.84
N ASN A 37 15.17 8.72 -10.19
CA ASN A 37 15.09 7.76 -9.09
C ASN A 37 15.07 8.44 -7.70
N TYR A 38 14.41 9.60 -7.58
CA TYR A 38 14.50 10.44 -6.39
C TYR A 38 13.14 10.82 -5.80
N ILE A 39 13.16 11.11 -4.50
CA ILE A 39 12.07 11.79 -3.80
C ILE A 39 12.50 13.23 -3.55
N GLY A 40 11.74 14.17 -4.08
CA GLY A 40 12.00 15.60 -3.94
C GLY A 40 11.44 16.13 -2.63
N LEU A 41 12.14 17.08 -1.99
CA LEU A 41 11.64 17.75 -0.79
C LEU A 41 10.36 18.59 -1.03
N THR A 42 10.10 18.94 -2.29
CA THR A 42 8.92 19.70 -2.73
C THR A 42 7.84 18.80 -3.33
N ASP A 43 8.02 17.48 -3.27
CA ASP A 43 7.01 16.53 -3.73
C ASP A 43 5.76 16.66 -2.83
N THR A 44 4.60 16.28 -3.35
CA THR A 44 3.39 16.19 -2.51
C THR A 44 3.51 15.02 -1.52
N PRO A 45 2.76 15.01 -0.40
CA PRO A 45 2.71 13.86 0.51
C PRO A 45 2.42 12.54 -0.22
N GLN A 46 1.52 12.57 -1.19
CA GLN A 46 1.13 11.43 -2.03
C GLN A 46 2.28 10.95 -2.91
N ASP A 47 3.02 11.88 -3.51
CA ASP A 47 4.20 11.56 -4.33
C ASP A 47 5.32 10.97 -3.47
N MET A 48 5.62 11.55 -2.32
CA MET A 48 6.62 11.03 -1.38
C MET A 48 6.26 9.62 -0.92
N PHE A 49 5.00 9.41 -0.52
CA PHE A 49 4.50 8.10 -0.11
C PHE A 49 4.57 7.09 -1.25
N GLY A 50 4.03 7.45 -2.42
CA GLY A 50 3.98 6.57 -3.60
C GLY A 50 5.36 6.17 -4.10
N LYS A 51 6.31 7.10 -4.16
CA LYS A 51 7.70 6.82 -4.53
C LYS A 51 8.40 5.94 -3.49
N THR A 52 8.13 6.16 -2.20
CA THR A 52 8.67 5.29 -1.13
C THR A 52 8.15 3.86 -1.27
N MET A 53 6.87 3.68 -1.64
CA MET A 53 6.31 2.35 -1.88
C MET A 53 6.97 1.59 -3.05
N SER A 54 7.62 2.31 -3.97
CA SER A 54 8.27 1.72 -5.15
C SER A 54 9.66 1.16 -4.89
N ILE A 55 10.29 1.46 -3.74
CA ILE A 55 11.65 1.02 -3.47
C ILE A 55 11.73 -0.52 -3.32
N PRO A 56 12.86 -1.14 -3.71
CA PRO A 56 13.16 -2.54 -3.41
C PRO A 56 13.23 -2.81 -1.90
N ASP A 57 12.83 -4.01 -1.49
CA ASP A 57 12.77 -4.37 -0.07
C ASP A 57 14.16 -4.36 0.59
N SER A 58 15.23 -4.56 -0.18
CA SER A 58 16.62 -4.46 0.29
C SER A 58 16.99 -3.06 0.80
N LEU A 59 16.30 -2.01 0.36
CA LEU A 59 16.59 -0.63 0.75
C LEU A 59 15.84 -0.18 2.00
N ILE A 60 14.86 -0.94 2.49
CA ILE A 60 13.97 -0.52 3.58
C ILE A 60 14.78 -0.05 4.80
N ILE A 61 15.77 -0.84 5.23
CA ILE A 61 16.60 -0.54 6.41
C ILE A 61 17.46 0.71 6.19
N GLY A 62 18.11 0.82 5.04
CA GLY A 62 18.94 1.99 4.70
C GLY A 62 18.12 3.27 4.68
N TRP A 63 16.90 3.22 4.15
CA TRP A 63 16.00 4.36 4.09
C TRP A 63 15.44 4.74 5.47
N PHE A 64 15.14 3.78 6.35
CA PHE A 64 14.80 4.12 7.74
C PHE A 64 15.95 4.86 8.43
N HIS A 65 17.18 4.36 8.27
CA HIS A 65 18.36 4.96 8.88
C HIS A 65 18.66 6.37 8.32
N TYR A 66 18.60 6.56 7.00
CA TYR A 66 19.10 7.79 6.38
C TYR A 66 18.03 8.80 5.97
N ALA A 67 16.77 8.40 5.78
CA ALA A 67 15.73 9.25 5.21
C ALA A 67 14.48 9.42 6.10
N ALA A 68 14.29 8.59 7.13
CA ALA A 68 13.05 8.57 7.92
C ALA A 68 13.17 9.15 9.33
N ASN A 69 14.31 9.78 9.66
CA ASN A 69 14.62 10.28 11.01
C ASN A 69 14.46 9.20 12.10
N ALA A 70 14.75 7.93 11.78
CA ALA A 70 14.67 6.83 12.72
C ALA A 70 15.91 6.76 13.60
N THR A 71 15.72 6.42 14.87
CA THR A 71 16.81 6.11 15.79
C THR A 71 17.44 4.76 15.44
N MET A 72 18.70 4.55 15.83
CA MET A 72 19.37 3.26 15.64
C MET A 72 18.64 2.09 16.30
N LYS A 73 17.92 2.36 17.41
CA LYS A 73 17.10 1.37 18.09
C LYS A 73 15.93 0.93 17.19
N GLU A 74 15.18 1.87 16.63
CA GLU A 74 14.07 1.58 15.72
C GLU A 74 14.56 0.84 14.46
N VAL A 75 15.69 1.26 13.88
CA VAL A 75 16.28 0.57 12.71
C VAL A 75 16.59 -0.89 13.03
N THR A 76 17.16 -1.16 14.21
CA THR A 76 17.49 -2.52 14.66
C THR A 76 16.22 -3.35 14.86
N GLU A 77 15.20 -2.80 15.52
CA GLU A 77 13.92 -3.48 15.75
C GLU A 77 13.21 -3.83 14.42
N ILE A 78 13.21 -2.90 13.45
CA ILE A 78 12.60 -3.14 12.13
C ILE A 78 13.37 -4.23 11.38
N GLN A 79 14.70 -4.23 11.45
CA GLN A 79 15.54 -5.25 10.83
C GLN A 79 15.27 -6.65 11.39
N GLU A 80 15.20 -6.78 12.72
CA GLU A 80 14.91 -8.05 13.38
C GLU A 80 13.51 -8.59 13.02
N ARG A 81 12.50 -7.72 13.02
CA ARG A 81 11.12 -8.08 12.68
C ARG A 81 10.93 -8.45 11.21
N LEU A 82 11.69 -7.83 10.30
CA LEU A 82 11.71 -8.22 8.88
C LEU A 82 12.40 -9.59 8.71
N ALA A 83 13.52 -9.82 9.40
CA ALA A 83 14.26 -11.08 9.32
C ALA A 83 13.47 -12.26 9.91
N SER A 84 12.69 -12.03 10.97
CA SER A 84 11.82 -13.05 11.58
C SER A 84 10.54 -13.32 10.78
N GLY A 85 10.19 -12.44 9.83
CA GLY A 85 8.94 -12.49 9.07
C GLY A 85 7.73 -11.98 9.85
N GLU A 86 7.91 -11.46 11.07
CA GLU A 86 6.85 -10.82 11.85
C GLU A 86 6.33 -9.55 11.16
N LEU A 87 7.23 -8.77 10.56
CA LEU A 87 6.91 -7.58 9.79
C LEU A 87 6.99 -7.90 8.30
N HIS A 88 5.88 -7.74 7.58
CA HIS A 88 5.85 -7.89 6.14
C HIS A 88 6.53 -6.68 5.46
N PRO A 89 7.39 -6.85 4.42
CA PRO A 89 8.10 -5.75 3.76
C PRO A 89 7.19 -4.63 3.26
N ARG A 90 6.02 -4.97 2.71
CA ARG A 90 4.99 -3.98 2.35
C ARG A 90 4.60 -3.08 3.54
N THR A 91 4.37 -3.66 4.71
CA THR A 91 3.98 -2.91 5.91
C THR A 91 5.11 -1.99 6.37
N ALA A 92 6.37 -2.47 6.32
CA ALA A 92 7.54 -1.64 6.60
C ALA A 92 7.66 -0.47 5.61
N LYS A 93 7.39 -0.68 4.32
CA LYS A 93 7.38 0.40 3.31
C LYS A 93 6.24 1.40 3.53
N VAL A 94 5.08 0.94 4.00
CA VAL A 94 3.98 1.85 4.39
C VAL A 94 4.42 2.71 5.56
N GLU A 95 4.98 2.12 6.62
CA GLU A 95 5.49 2.89 7.77
C GLU A 95 6.56 3.91 7.32
N LEU A 96 7.51 3.47 6.50
CA LEU A 96 8.55 4.32 5.94
C LEU A 96 7.96 5.50 5.14
N GLY A 97 6.99 5.23 4.26
CA GLY A 97 6.33 6.25 3.44
C GLY A 97 5.57 7.26 4.27
N VAL A 98 4.85 6.81 5.31
CA VAL A 98 4.16 7.71 6.26
C VAL A 98 5.18 8.58 6.98
N ARG A 99 6.30 8.03 7.45
CA ARG A 99 7.33 8.82 8.15
C ARG A 99 7.97 9.88 7.24
N ILE A 100 8.36 9.50 6.02
CA ILE A 100 8.98 10.43 5.07
C ILE A 100 8.02 11.57 4.73
N ALA A 101 6.75 11.27 4.41
CA ALA A 101 5.76 12.30 4.14
C ALA A 101 5.49 13.18 5.38
N SER A 102 5.41 12.56 6.57
CA SER A 102 5.19 13.28 7.84
C SER A 102 6.33 14.22 8.19
N LEU A 103 7.58 13.85 7.88
CA LEU A 103 8.76 14.65 8.18
C LEU A 103 8.71 16.04 7.51
N TYR A 104 8.13 16.11 6.31
CA TYR A 104 8.11 17.35 5.51
C TYR A 104 6.73 18.04 5.47
N HIS A 105 5.65 17.30 5.69
CA HIS A 105 4.28 17.84 5.56
C HIS A 105 3.43 17.72 6.84
N GLY A 106 3.99 17.15 7.91
CA GLY A 106 3.29 16.92 9.18
C GLY A 106 2.57 15.57 9.25
N GLU A 107 2.33 15.09 10.47
CA GLU A 107 1.80 13.75 10.74
C GLU A 107 0.47 13.45 10.04
N GLU A 108 -0.43 14.44 10.02
CA GLU A 108 -1.75 14.28 9.40
C GLU A 108 -1.63 14.06 7.88
N ALA A 109 -0.72 14.79 7.22
CA ALA A 109 -0.51 14.67 5.77
C ALA A 109 0.07 13.30 5.39
N GLY A 110 1.01 12.77 6.19
CA GLY A 110 1.56 11.44 5.97
C GLY A 110 0.52 10.33 6.12
N ARG A 111 -0.34 10.40 7.14
CA ARG A 111 -1.45 9.47 7.32
C ARG A 111 -2.46 9.56 6.16
N ASN A 112 -2.84 10.78 5.77
CA ASN A 112 -3.79 10.98 4.68
C ASN A 112 -3.24 10.45 3.34
N ALA A 113 -1.94 10.57 3.09
CA ALA A 113 -1.30 10.01 1.91
C ALA A 113 -1.43 8.47 1.84
N PHE A 114 -1.27 7.77 2.97
CA PHE A 114 -1.54 6.33 3.04
C PHE A 114 -3.00 5.99 2.76
N GLU A 115 -3.95 6.71 3.38
CA GLU A 115 -5.39 6.45 3.17
C GLU A 115 -5.80 6.68 1.70
N GLU A 116 -5.28 7.73 1.07
CA GLU A 116 -5.53 8.01 -0.33
C GLU A 116 -4.90 6.97 -1.25
N PHE A 117 -3.67 6.53 -0.93
CA PHE A 117 -3.01 5.45 -1.65
C PHE A 117 -3.82 4.15 -1.59
N GLU A 118 -4.30 3.76 -0.40
CA GLU A 118 -5.16 2.58 -0.23
C GLU A 118 -6.46 2.74 -1.02
N LYS A 119 -7.13 3.90 -0.97
CA LYS A 119 -8.35 4.16 -1.76
C LYS A 119 -8.09 4.02 -3.25
N ILE A 120 -7.01 4.60 -3.78
CA ILE A 120 -6.67 4.52 -5.20
C ILE A 120 -6.28 3.09 -5.58
N PHE A 121 -5.50 2.38 -4.75
CA PHE A 121 -5.08 1.02 -5.05
C PHE A 121 -6.25 0.05 -4.99
N VAL A 122 -7.14 0.18 -4.00
CA VAL A 122 -8.40 -0.57 -3.90
C VAL A 122 -9.30 -0.25 -5.09
N LYS A 123 -9.40 1.01 -5.51
CA LYS A 123 -10.15 1.41 -6.71
C LYS A 123 -9.52 0.87 -8.00
N LYS A 124 -8.20 0.86 -8.14
CA LYS A 124 -7.49 0.24 -9.29
C LYS A 124 -7.65 -1.28 -9.31
N ASP A 125 -7.83 -1.89 -8.14
CA ASP A 125 -8.18 -3.31 -8.01
C ASP A 125 -9.58 -3.59 -8.56
N VAL A 126 -10.48 -2.61 -8.52
CA VAL A 126 -11.83 -2.68 -9.11
C VAL A 126 -11.76 -2.25 -10.59
N PRO A 127 -12.12 -3.11 -11.55
CA PRO A 127 -12.13 -2.75 -12.97
C PRO A 127 -13.03 -1.54 -13.25
N ASP A 128 -12.63 -0.64 -14.15
CA ASP A 128 -13.45 0.50 -14.60
C ASP A 128 -14.77 0.05 -15.26
N VAL A 129 -14.76 -1.15 -15.86
CA VAL A 129 -15.93 -1.81 -16.44
C VAL A 129 -16.16 -3.10 -15.66
N ILE A 130 -17.27 -3.15 -14.93
CA ILE A 130 -17.70 -4.32 -14.15
C ILE A 130 -18.93 -4.91 -14.83
N GLU A 131 -18.93 -6.22 -15.04
CA GLU A 131 -20.09 -6.92 -15.55
C GLU A 131 -21.28 -6.78 -14.59
N GLU A 132 -22.43 -6.43 -15.15
CA GLU A 132 -23.68 -6.29 -14.41
C GLU A 132 -24.55 -7.52 -14.64
N LEU A 133 -25.10 -8.06 -13.56
CA LEU A 133 -26.00 -9.21 -13.62
C LEU A 133 -27.26 -8.93 -12.80
N THR A 134 -28.40 -9.20 -13.40
CA THR A 134 -29.69 -9.13 -12.71
C THR A 134 -30.20 -10.53 -12.43
N ILE A 135 -30.52 -10.80 -11.16
CA ILE A 135 -31.08 -12.06 -10.71
C ILE A 135 -32.60 -11.91 -10.62
N GLU A 136 -33.35 -12.85 -11.17
CA GLU A 136 -34.80 -12.92 -11.00
C GLU A 136 -35.12 -13.56 -9.64
N SER A 137 -35.80 -12.82 -8.76
CA SER A 137 -36.22 -13.34 -7.46
C SER A 137 -37.46 -12.63 -6.96
N ALA A 138 -38.38 -13.39 -6.35
CA ALA A 138 -39.57 -12.83 -5.70
C ALA A 138 -39.26 -11.99 -4.45
N GLN A 139 -38.04 -12.08 -3.91
CA GLN A 139 -37.60 -11.34 -2.73
C GLN A 139 -36.26 -10.62 -3.00
N PRO A 140 -36.12 -9.36 -2.53
CA PRO A 140 -34.89 -8.58 -2.72
C PRO A 140 -33.77 -8.98 -1.75
N ILE A 141 -34.10 -9.64 -0.64
CA ILE A 141 -33.14 -10.13 0.35
C ILE A 141 -32.84 -11.59 0.05
N LEU A 142 -31.58 -11.88 -0.30
CA LEU A 142 -31.13 -13.24 -0.61
C LEU A 142 -29.87 -13.59 0.18
N LEU A 143 -29.69 -14.88 0.44
CA LEU A 143 -28.46 -15.42 1.01
C LEU A 143 -27.29 -15.17 0.05
N VAL A 144 -26.16 -14.69 0.59
CA VAL A 144 -24.95 -14.45 -0.22
C VAL A 144 -24.50 -15.73 -0.93
N VAL A 145 -24.62 -16.88 -0.28
CA VAL A 145 -24.32 -18.19 -0.88
C VAL A 145 -25.14 -18.43 -2.15
N ASP A 146 -26.43 -18.11 -2.13
CA ASP A 146 -27.32 -18.34 -3.27
C ASP A 146 -27.02 -17.34 -4.39
N ILE A 147 -26.75 -16.08 -4.05
CA ILE A 147 -26.32 -15.05 -5.00
C ILE A 147 -25.01 -15.46 -5.71
N LEU A 148 -24.02 -15.95 -4.98
CA LEU A 148 -22.73 -16.35 -5.57
C LEU A 148 -22.86 -17.50 -6.57
N VAL A 149 -23.82 -18.41 -6.36
CA VAL A 149 -24.06 -19.53 -7.27
C VAL A 149 -24.89 -19.10 -8.47
N SER A 150 -25.99 -18.36 -8.25
CA SER A 150 -26.84 -17.89 -9.34
C SER A 150 -26.11 -16.92 -10.26
N SER A 151 -25.14 -16.17 -9.73
CA SER A 151 -24.29 -15.26 -10.51
C SER A 151 -23.11 -15.91 -11.23
N GLY A 152 -22.89 -17.21 -11.05
CA GLY A 152 -21.73 -17.90 -11.63
C GLY A 152 -20.39 -17.53 -10.98
N LEU A 153 -20.39 -16.72 -9.92
CA LEU A 153 -19.18 -16.38 -9.16
C LEU A 153 -18.62 -17.59 -8.41
N ALA A 154 -19.47 -18.54 -8.02
CA ALA A 154 -19.12 -19.82 -7.44
C ALA A 154 -19.80 -20.98 -8.18
N PRO A 155 -19.09 -22.09 -8.48
CA PRO A 155 -19.64 -23.23 -9.20
C PRO A 155 -20.63 -24.09 -8.40
N SER A 156 -20.65 -23.96 -7.06
CA SER A 156 -21.58 -24.70 -6.20
C SER A 156 -21.79 -23.99 -4.87
N LYS A 157 -22.87 -24.33 -4.16
CA LYS A 157 -23.14 -23.79 -2.82
C LYS A 157 -22.00 -24.09 -1.86
N ASN A 158 -21.42 -25.29 -1.90
CA ASN A 158 -20.29 -25.65 -1.03
C ASN A 158 -19.04 -24.81 -1.30
N GLU A 159 -18.76 -24.52 -2.57
CA GLU A 159 -17.65 -23.64 -2.93
C GLU A 159 -17.90 -22.20 -2.48
N ALA A 160 -19.13 -21.70 -2.63
CA ALA A 160 -19.52 -20.39 -2.11
C ALA A 160 -19.31 -20.29 -0.58
N ARG A 161 -19.71 -21.32 0.18
CA ARG A 161 -19.48 -21.36 1.65
C ARG A 161 -17.99 -21.33 1.99
N ARG A 162 -17.17 -22.11 1.26
CA ARG A 162 -15.72 -22.15 1.43
C ARG A 162 -15.09 -20.78 1.18
N LEU A 163 -15.52 -20.08 0.13
CA LEU A 163 -15.03 -18.74 -0.21
C LEU A 163 -15.39 -17.70 0.86
N ILE A 164 -16.61 -17.77 1.41
CA ILE A 164 -17.06 -16.89 2.49
C ILE A 164 -16.24 -17.14 3.76
N GLN A 165 -16.14 -18.40 4.19
CA GLN A 165 -15.39 -18.78 5.40
C GLN A 165 -13.88 -18.48 5.27
N GLY A 166 -13.33 -18.59 4.06
CA GLY A 166 -11.96 -18.20 3.75
C GLY A 166 -11.72 -16.70 3.63
N GLY A 167 -12.74 -15.85 3.86
CA GLY A 167 -12.64 -14.39 3.76
C GLY A 167 -12.40 -13.88 2.33
N GLY A 168 -12.73 -14.69 1.33
CA GLY A 168 -12.54 -14.41 -0.09
C GLY A 168 -13.71 -13.71 -0.75
N VAL A 169 -14.76 -13.33 0.00
CA VAL A 169 -15.96 -12.66 -0.51
C VAL A 169 -16.13 -11.31 0.19
N SER A 170 -16.38 -10.27 -0.59
CA SER A 170 -16.74 -8.95 -0.07
C SER A 170 -17.86 -8.31 -0.89
N ILE A 171 -18.72 -7.55 -0.21
CA ILE A 171 -19.85 -6.81 -0.79
C ILE A 171 -19.62 -5.34 -0.50
N ASP A 172 -19.63 -4.50 -1.53
CA ASP A 172 -19.40 -3.05 -1.43
C ASP A 172 -18.10 -2.67 -0.68
N GLY A 173 -17.11 -3.57 -0.69
CA GLY A 173 -15.83 -3.41 0.02
C GLY A 173 -15.77 -4.04 1.42
N GLU A 174 -16.90 -4.48 1.97
CA GLU A 174 -16.96 -5.12 3.29
C GLU A 174 -16.86 -6.65 3.17
N LYS A 175 -15.99 -7.26 3.97
CA LYS A 175 -15.80 -8.73 3.95
C LYS A 175 -17.00 -9.44 4.58
N VAL A 176 -17.49 -10.46 3.90
CA VAL A 176 -18.53 -11.36 4.41
C VAL A 176 -17.86 -12.62 4.94
N SER A 177 -17.98 -12.88 6.24
CA SER A 177 -17.47 -14.09 6.89
C SER A 177 -18.57 -15.06 7.33
N ASP A 178 -19.82 -14.58 7.43
CA ASP A 178 -20.95 -15.41 7.81
C ASP A 178 -21.64 -16.03 6.59
N VAL A 179 -21.81 -17.34 6.67
CA VAL A 179 -22.42 -18.18 5.62
C VAL A 179 -23.94 -18.04 5.59
N SER A 180 -24.55 -17.64 6.71
CA SER A 180 -25.97 -17.27 6.80
C SER A 180 -26.23 -15.81 6.46
N HIS A 181 -25.21 -15.04 6.07
CA HIS A 181 -25.40 -13.63 5.73
C HIS A 181 -26.35 -13.49 4.55
N SER A 182 -27.36 -12.66 4.73
CA SER A 182 -28.31 -12.28 3.69
C SER A 182 -28.16 -10.80 3.41
N VAL A 183 -28.28 -10.43 2.14
CA VAL A 183 -28.08 -9.07 1.67
C VAL A 183 -29.25 -8.63 0.80
N ASP A 184 -29.64 -7.38 0.97
CA ASP A 184 -30.64 -6.72 0.13
C ASP A 184 -30.00 -6.23 -1.17
N ILE A 185 -30.42 -6.79 -2.30
CA ILE A 185 -29.97 -6.44 -3.66
C ILE A 185 -31.07 -5.71 -4.47
N SER A 186 -32.05 -5.09 -3.79
CA SER A 186 -33.01 -4.17 -4.43
C SER A 186 -32.33 -3.00 -5.14
N SER A 187 -31.15 -2.61 -4.65
CA SER A 187 -30.21 -1.73 -5.32
C SER A 187 -28.98 -2.51 -5.77
N GLN A 188 -28.33 -2.01 -6.82
CA GLN A 188 -27.15 -2.64 -7.38
C GLN A 188 -26.01 -2.65 -6.35
N ARG A 189 -25.45 -3.83 -6.07
CA ARG A 189 -24.32 -4.01 -5.15
C ARG A 189 -23.12 -4.64 -5.82
N LEU A 190 -21.93 -4.26 -5.38
CA LEU A 190 -20.67 -4.78 -5.92
C LEU A 190 -20.21 -6.01 -5.14
N PHE A 191 -20.20 -7.16 -5.80
CA PHE A 191 -19.64 -8.40 -5.26
C PHE A 191 -18.21 -8.57 -5.78
N LYS A 192 -17.26 -8.79 -4.87
CA LYS A 192 -15.88 -9.18 -5.18
C LYS A 192 -15.60 -10.57 -4.61
N VAL A 193 -15.12 -11.46 -5.47
CA VAL A 193 -14.68 -12.81 -5.09
C VAL A 193 -13.19 -12.96 -5.44
N GLY A 194 -12.38 -13.19 -4.41
CA GLY A 194 -10.93 -13.24 -4.53
C GLY A 194 -10.35 -11.89 -4.98
N LYS A 195 -9.28 -11.93 -5.79
CA LYS A 195 -8.56 -10.72 -6.20
C LYS A 195 -9.07 -10.07 -7.49
N ARG A 196 -9.72 -10.84 -8.37
CA ARG A 196 -9.97 -10.42 -9.77
C ARG A 196 -11.41 -10.59 -10.27
N LYS A 197 -12.30 -11.25 -9.53
CA LYS A 197 -13.69 -11.43 -9.97
C LYS A 197 -14.56 -10.37 -9.31
N PHE A 198 -15.18 -9.54 -10.14
CA PHE A 198 -16.07 -8.47 -9.74
C PHE A 198 -17.37 -8.60 -10.53
N LEU A 199 -18.51 -8.46 -9.84
CA LEU A 199 -19.82 -8.46 -10.48
C LEU A 199 -20.72 -7.47 -9.76
N LYS A 200 -21.43 -6.63 -10.50
CA LYS A 200 -22.48 -5.81 -9.92
C LYS A 200 -23.81 -6.55 -10.04
N ILE A 201 -24.47 -6.80 -8.91
CA ILE A 201 -25.66 -7.63 -8.86
C ILE A 201 -26.85 -6.82 -8.35
N SER A 202 -27.98 -6.94 -9.03
CA SER A 202 -29.28 -6.43 -8.60
C SER A 202 -30.37 -7.50 -8.74
N VAL A 203 -31.50 -7.33 -8.05
CA VAL A 203 -32.70 -8.13 -8.26
C VAL A 203 -33.68 -7.43 -9.21
N ARG A 204 -34.39 -8.23 -10.02
CA ARG A 204 -35.57 -7.80 -10.76
C ARG A 204 -36.82 -8.49 -10.25
#